data_AF-K0T7F8-F1
#
_entry.id   AF-K0T7F8-F1
#
_cell.length_a   1.000
_cell.length_b   1.000
_cell.length_c   1.000
_cell.angle_alpha   90.00
_cell.angle_beta   90.00
_cell.angle_gamma   90.00
#
_symmetry.space_group_name_H-M   'P 1'
#
loop_
_entity.id
_entity.type
_entity.pdbx_description
1 polymer ?
#
loop_
_entity_poly.entity_id
_entity_poly.type
_entity_poly.pdbx_seq_one_letter_code
_entity_poly.pdbx_strand_id
1 'polypeptide(L)'
;MLPHLHSGKSSVFSHLLCGPAHATTQRKDQLATLCLTCAGWEVDQAIMKEEDRVVVIRFGRDSNKECMVQDEVLFGIAEQVKNFAVIYLVDIDEVPDFNGMYELYDACTTMFFYRNKHIMVDLGTGNNNKINWALPDHQELMDIIEIVYRGARKGRGLVVSPKDYSTKYRY
;
A
#
# COMPACT_ATOMS: atom_id res chain seq x y z
N MET A 1 21.63 2.47 28.33
CA MET A 1 21.83 1.05 28.68
C MET A 1 21.14 0.21 27.63
N LEU A 2 21.89 -0.21 26.62
CA LEU A 2 21.48 -1.19 25.62
C LEU A 2 22.08 -2.54 26.03
N PRO A 3 21.37 -3.67 25.93
CA PRO A 3 22.02 -4.96 25.94
C PRO A 3 22.36 -5.39 24.52
N HIS A 4 23.66 -5.59 24.30
CA HIS A 4 24.19 -6.45 23.24
C HIS A 4 23.72 -7.89 23.44
N LEU A 5 23.38 -8.59 22.35
CA LEU A 5 23.50 -10.05 22.28
C LEU A 5 24.23 -10.46 21.01
N HIS A 6 25.24 -11.31 21.18
CA HIS A 6 26.18 -11.81 20.19
C HIS A 6 25.69 -13.09 19.49
N SER A 7 26.07 -13.21 18.22
CA SER A 7 26.51 -14.40 17.46
C SER A 7 25.69 -15.68 17.40
N GLY A 8 25.50 -16.19 16.16
CA GLY A 8 25.71 -17.62 15.90
C GLY A 8 24.80 -18.30 14.87
N LYS A 9 25.31 -18.40 13.64
CA LYS A 9 25.29 -19.55 12.71
C LYS A 9 23.99 -19.99 12.00
N SER A 10 24.16 -20.05 10.67
CA SER A 10 23.82 -21.13 9.74
C SER A 10 22.42 -21.20 9.10
N SER A 11 22.44 -21.00 7.78
CA SER A 11 21.66 -21.67 6.74
C SER A 11 20.91 -22.92 7.21
N VAL A 12 19.58 -22.88 7.15
CA VAL A 12 18.74 -24.05 6.89
C VAL A 12 17.55 -23.61 6.01
N PHE A 13 17.63 -23.98 4.74
CA PHE A 13 16.50 -24.14 3.84
C PHE A 13 15.56 -25.21 4.44
N SER A 14 14.33 -24.87 4.81
CA SER A 14 13.24 -25.85 4.97
C SER A 14 11.90 -25.17 5.27
N HIS A 15 10.97 -25.31 4.32
CA HIS A 15 9.56 -25.61 4.55
C HIS A 15 9.05 -25.55 6.00
N LEU A 16 8.06 -24.70 6.27
CA LEU A 16 6.90 -25.09 7.07
C LEU A 16 5.64 -24.44 6.51
N LEU A 17 4.78 -25.30 5.96
CA LEU A 17 3.42 -25.01 5.53
C LEU A 17 2.54 -24.78 6.76
N CYS A 18 1.70 -23.75 6.75
CA CYS A 18 0.46 -23.73 7.52
C CYS A 18 -0.66 -23.27 6.57
N GLY A 19 -1.57 -24.18 6.20
CA GLY A 19 -2.78 -23.90 5.41
C GLY A 19 -4.04 -24.00 6.28
N PRO A 20 -5.26 -24.18 5.71
CA PRO A 20 -5.70 -23.89 4.34
C PRO A 20 -6.99 -23.02 4.30
N ALA A 21 -7.16 -22.14 3.31
CA ALA A 21 -8.47 -21.83 2.71
C ALA A 21 -8.32 -20.96 1.44
N HIS A 22 -8.47 -21.60 0.29
CA HIS A 22 -8.98 -21.03 -0.96
C HIS A 22 -8.46 -19.65 -1.44
N ALA A 23 -7.22 -19.63 -1.90
CA ALA A 23 -6.86 -18.79 -3.05
C ALA A 23 -5.84 -19.53 -3.91
N THR A 24 -6.13 -19.62 -5.20
CA THR A 24 -5.45 -20.37 -6.26
C THR A 24 -3.92 -20.22 -6.22
N THR A 25 -3.25 -21.30 -5.83
CA THR A 25 -1.79 -21.45 -5.62
C THR A 25 -0.89 -21.11 -6.83
N GLN A 26 -1.42 -20.76 -8.00
CA GLN A 26 -0.60 -20.46 -9.20
C GLN A 26 -0.40 -18.96 -9.50
N ARG A 27 -1.07 -18.03 -8.82
CA ARG A 27 -0.83 -16.56 -8.99
C ARG A 27 0.25 -16.00 -8.06
N LYS A 28 0.79 -16.80 -7.14
CA LYS A 28 1.76 -16.38 -6.11
C LYS A 28 3.20 -16.22 -6.60
N ASP A 29 3.55 -16.80 -7.74
CA ASP A 29 4.93 -16.81 -8.23
C ASP A 29 5.36 -15.53 -8.98
N GLN A 30 4.43 -14.65 -9.37
CA GLN A 30 4.74 -13.30 -9.88
C GLN A 30 4.74 -12.22 -8.77
N LEU A 31 4.45 -12.60 -7.53
CA LEU A 31 4.29 -11.70 -6.39
C LEU A 31 5.60 -11.56 -5.59
N ALA A 32 6.68 -11.10 -6.22
CA ALA A 32 7.90 -10.74 -5.48
C ALA A 32 7.82 -9.36 -4.77
N THR A 33 6.67 -8.66 -4.84
CA THR A 33 6.53 -7.31 -4.27
C THR A 33 5.27 -7.12 -3.39
N LEU A 34 4.29 -8.03 -3.41
CA LEU A 34 2.93 -7.73 -2.94
C LEU A 34 2.51 -8.47 -1.65
N CYS A 35 3.45 -8.90 -0.82
CA CYS A 35 3.13 -9.37 0.52
C CYS A 35 4.31 -8.98 1.43
N LEU A 36 4.19 -7.82 2.09
CA LEU A 36 4.96 -7.60 3.30
C LEU A 36 4.21 -8.35 4.40
N THR A 37 4.56 -9.63 4.49
CA THR A 37 4.77 -10.39 5.72
C THR A 37 4.34 -9.71 7.04
N CYS A 38 3.45 -10.41 7.75
CA CYS A 38 3.21 -10.62 9.19
C CYS A 38 3.60 -9.60 10.29
N ALA A 39 4.30 -8.50 10.04
CA ALA A 39 4.76 -7.59 11.09
C ALA A 39 4.97 -6.14 10.62
N GLY A 40 4.52 -5.16 11.41
CA GLY A 40 4.57 -3.73 11.08
C GLY A 40 5.97 -3.17 10.78
N TRP A 41 7.03 -3.82 11.30
CA TRP A 41 8.42 -3.41 11.03
C TRP A 41 8.81 -3.50 9.54
N GLU A 42 8.20 -4.42 8.78
CA GLU A 42 8.52 -4.62 7.37
C GLU A 42 7.91 -3.54 6.50
N VAL A 43 6.72 -3.09 6.87
CA VAL A 43 6.05 -1.92 6.26
C VAL A 43 6.89 -0.67 6.48
N ASP A 44 7.35 -0.42 7.71
CA ASP A 44 8.21 0.73 8.01
C ASP A 44 9.53 0.67 7.25
N GLN A 45 10.18 -0.50 7.18
CA GLN A 45 11.42 -0.66 6.43
C GLN A 45 11.24 -0.45 4.93
N ALA A 46 10.12 -0.90 4.36
CA ALA A 46 9.82 -0.70 2.95
C ALA A 46 9.64 0.79 2.62
N ILE A 47 8.91 1.53 3.47
CA ILE A 47 8.74 2.98 3.34
C ILE A 47 10.08 3.72 3.47
N MET A 48 10.93 3.29 4.42
CA MET A 48 12.22 3.94 4.67
C MET A 48 13.26 3.68 3.57
N LYS A 49 13.27 2.48 2.97
CA LYS A 49 14.26 2.10 1.96
C LYS A 49 13.98 2.66 0.58
N GLU A 50 12.73 2.98 0.28
CA GLU A 50 12.34 3.44 -1.04
C GLU A 50 12.58 4.96 -1.19
N GLU A 51 13.65 5.31 -1.90
CA GLU A 51 14.03 6.71 -2.09
C GLU A 51 13.53 7.32 -3.40
N ASP A 52 13.28 6.50 -4.43
CA ASP A 52 13.03 6.99 -5.79
C ASP A 52 11.65 6.67 -6.34
N ARG A 53 10.86 5.82 -5.68
CA ARG A 53 9.51 5.47 -6.09
C ARG A 53 8.46 5.85 -5.04
N VAL A 54 7.22 6.02 -5.50
CA VAL A 54 6.07 6.18 -4.61
C VAL A 54 5.75 4.83 -3.98
N VAL A 55 5.64 4.79 -2.67
CA VAL A 55 5.16 3.62 -1.93
C VAL A 55 3.65 3.75 -1.79
N VAL A 56 2.91 2.91 -2.50
CA VAL A 56 1.46 2.81 -2.46
C VAL A 56 1.10 1.69 -1.48
N ILE A 57 0.30 1.99 -0.47
CA ILE A 57 -0.11 1.00 0.54
C ILE A 57 -1.62 0.91 0.57
N ARG A 58 -2.15 -0.30 0.32
CA ARG A 58 -3.55 -0.64 0.54
C ARG A 58 -3.70 -1.28 1.91
N PHE A 59 -4.41 -0.62 2.80
CA PHE A 59 -4.84 -1.15 4.09
C PHE A 59 -6.27 -1.69 3.96
N GLY A 60 -6.49 -2.93 4.35
CA GLY A 60 -7.83 -3.52 4.41
C GLY A 60 -7.79 -5.03 4.48
N ARG A 61 -8.95 -5.66 4.55
CA ARG A 61 -9.05 -7.13 4.64
C ARG A 61 -9.23 -7.73 3.26
N ASP A 62 -8.46 -8.76 2.93
CA ASP A 62 -8.55 -9.43 1.62
C ASP A 62 -9.94 -10.06 1.35
N SER A 63 -10.67 -10.40 2.43
CA SER A 63 -12.04 -10.91 2.35
C SER A 63 -13.09 -9.84 2.04
N ASN A 64 -12.74 -8.56 2.11
CA ASN A 64 -13.67 -7.46 1.85
C ASN A 64 -13.81 -7.21 0.34
N LYS A 65 -15.06 -7.11 -0.13
CA LYS A 65 -15.37 -6.88 -1.55
C LYS A 65 -14.75 -5.60 -2.12
N GLU A 66 -14.66 -4.53 -1.33
CA GLU A 66 -14.04 -3.28 -1.78
C GLU A 66 -12.53 -3.43 -1.94
N CYS A 67 -11.87 -4.14 -1.02
CA CYS A 67 -10.46 -4.47 -1.13
C CYS A 67 -10.20 -5.35 -2.36
N MET A 68 -11.05 -6.34 -2.63
CA MET A 68 -10.91 -7.18 -3.83
C MET A 68 -10.95 -6.37 -5.13
N VAL A 69 -11.88 -5.42 -5.25
CA VAL A 69 -11.96 -4.53 -6.42
C VAL A 69 -10.70 -3.68 -6.53
N GLN A 70 -10.24 -3.11 -5.41
CA GLN A 70 -9.03 -2.30 -5.38
C GLN A 70 -7.78 -3.12 -5.75
N ASP A 71 -7.68 -4.35 -5.28
CA ASP A 71 -6.55 -5.25 -5.53
C ASP A 71 -6.49 -5.68 -7.00
N GLU A 72 -7.63 -5.95 -7.63
CA GLU A 72 -7.68 -6.23 -9.07
C GLU A 72 -7.10 -5.06 -9.88
N VAL A 73 -7.43 -3.83 -9.50
CA VAL A 73 -6.94 -2.62 -10.17
C VAL A 73 -5.44 -2.43 -9.92
N LEU A 74 -5.02 -2.52 -8.66
CA LEU A 74 -3.60 -2.43 -8.27
C LEU A 74 -2.76 -3.48 -9.01
N PHE A 75 -3.28 -4.70 -9.14
CA PHE A 75 -2.63 -5.77 -9.89
C PHE A 75 -2.55 -5.44 -11.39
N GLY A 76 -3.62 -4.92 -11.99
CA GLY A 76 -3.65 -4.54 -13.40
C GLY A 76 -2.66 -3.42 -13.78
N ILE A 77 -2.32 -2.54 -12.82
CA ILE A 77 -1.40 -1.41 -13.06
C ILE A 77 0.02 -1.66 -12.56
N ALA A 78 0.25 -2.68 -11.73
CA ALA A 78 1.53 -2.91 -11.05
C ALA A 78 2.72 -2.92 -12.00
N GLU A 79 2.59 -3.60 -13.15
CA GLU A 79 3.66 -3.69 -14.15
C GLU A 79 3.91 -2.36 -14.87
N GLN A 80 2.87 -1.54 -15.04
CA GLN A 80 2.94 -0.25 -15.74
C GLN A 80 3.60 0.81 -14.86
N VAL A 81 3.37 0.75 -13.54
CA VAL A 81 3.88 1.75 -12.59
C VAL A 81 5.21 1.37 -11.92
N LYS A 82 5.71 0.15 -12.11
CA LYS A 82 6.89 -0.41 -11.41
C LYS A 82 8.15 0.47 -11.41
N ASN A 83 8.31 1.31 -12.43
CA ASN A 83 9.46 2.19 -12.61
C ASN A 83 9.42 3.42 -11.68
N PHE A 84 8.24 3.79 -11.18
CA PHE A 84 8.04 5.00 -10.36
C PHE A 84 7.16 4.79 -9.13
N ALA A 85 6.57 3.60 -8.97
CA ALA A 85 5.82 3.22 -7.79
C ALA A 85 6.07 1.75 -7.40
N VAL A 86 5.86 1.47 -6.13
CA VAL A 86 5.85 0.14 -5.53
C VAL A 86 4.55 -0.01 -4.74
N ILE A 87 3.90 -1.17 -4.85
CA ILE A 87 2.58 -1.40 -4.25
C ILE A 87 2.73 -2.46 -3.16
N TYR A 88 2.15 -2.17 -1.99
CA TYR A 88 2.03 -3.10 -0.87
C TYR A 88 0.57 -3.23 -0.45
N LEU A 89 0.20 -4.46 -0.07
CA LEU A 89 -1.08 -4.77 0.55
C LEU A 89 -0.81 -5.11 2.02
N VAL A 90 -1.61 -4.55 2.91
CA VAL A 90 -1.50 -4.72 4.36
C VAL A 90 -2.87 -5.09 4.91
N ASP A 91 -2.93 -6.25 5.57
CA ASP A 91 -4.12 -6.64 6.34
C ASP A 91 -4.10 -5.93 7.71
N ILE A 92 -5.18 -5.20 7.99
CA ILE A 92 -5.34 -4.40 9.21
C ILE A 92 -5.57 -5.25 10.47
N ASP A 93 -5.96 -6.51 10.32
CA ASP A 93 -6.10 -7.45 11.43
C ASP A 93 -4.75 -8.13 11.75
N GLU A 94 -3.91 -8.34 10.74
CA GLU A 94 -2.54 -8.88 10.92
C GLU A 94 -1.56 -7.82 11.42
N VAL A 95 -1.70 -6.57 10.96
CA VAL A 95 -0.81 -5.46 11.31
C VAL A 95 -1.62 -4.28 11.88
N PRO A 96 -2.08 -4.38 13.14
CA PRO A 96 -2.97 -3.37 13.74
C PRO A 96 -2.24 -2.09 14.20
N ASP A 97 -0.91 -2.08 14.22
CA ASP A 97 -0.08 -0.99 14.75
C ASP A 97 -0.38 0.37 14.08
N PHE A 98 -0.79 0.33 12.81
CA PHE A 98 -1.11 1.53 12.02
C PHE A 98 -2.56 2.00 12.16
N ASN A 99 -3.46 1.17 12.71
CA ASN A 99 -4.89 1.47 12.71
C ASN A 99 -5.23 2.73 13.49
N GLY A 100 -4.63 2.91 14.67
CA GLY A 100 -4.80 4.12 15.47
C GLY A 100 -4.05 5.34 14.91
N MET A 101 -2.87 5.11 14.31
CA MET A 101 -2.00 6.18 13.80
C MET A 101 -2.58 6.83 12.54
N TYR A 102 -3.09 6.02 11.62
CA TYR A 102 -3.67 6.48 10.36
C TYR A 102 -5.19 6.52 10.40
N GLU A 103 -5.84 6.30 11.54
CA GLU A 103 -7.32 6.31 11.67
C GLU A 103 -8.01 5.37 10.66
N LEU A 104 -7.53 4.13 10.56
CA LEU A 104 -8.00 3.13 9.59
C LEU A 104 -9.32 2.49 10.08
N TYR A 105 -10.45 3.19 9.84
CA TYR A 105 -11.79 2.70 10.17
C TYR A 105 -12.56 2.17 8.97
N ASP A 106 -12.18 2.60 7.77
CA ASP A 106 -12.84 2.25 6.51
C ASP A 106 -12.48 0.82 6.05
N ALA A 107 -13.35 0.24 5.21
CA ALA A 107 -13.19 -1.11 4.71
C ALA A 107 -11.93 -1.30 3.84
N CYS A 108 -11.61 -0.30 3.01
CA CYS A 108 -10.46 -0.28 2.13
C CYS A 108 -9.87 1.14 2.13
N THR A 109 -8.57 1.24 2.41
CA THR A 109 -7.86 2.52 2.44
C THR A 109 -6.60 2.44 1.60
N THR A 110 -6.38 3.39 0.69
CA THR A 110 -5.12 3.54 -0.05
C THR A 110 -4.39 4.82 0.37
N MET A 111 -3.12 4.69 0.72
CA MET A 111 -2.24 5.80 1.10
C MET A 111 -0.97 5.82 0.26
N PHE A 112 -0.34 7.00 0.16
CA PHE A 112 0.85 7.22 -0.65
C PHE A 112 1.98 7.79 0.16
N PHE A 113 3.18 7.22 0.02
CA PHE A 113 4.38 7.69 0.68
C PHE A 113 5.50 7.91 -0.34
N TYR A 114 6.39 8.86 -0.05
CA TYR A 114 7.59 9.11 -0.83
C TYR A 114 8.71 9.58 0.09
N ARG A 115 9.84 8.88 0.13
CA ARG A 115 10.98 9.19 1.01
C ARG A 115 10.57 9.37 2.48
N ASN A 116 9.84 8.40 3.02
CA ASN A 116 9.32 8.43 4.40
C ASN A 116 8.41 9.65 4.72
N LYS A 117 7.79 10.23 3.69
CA LYS A 117 6.77 11.28 3.86
C LYS A 117 5.45 10.82 3.30
N HIS A 118 4.40 10.96 4.09
CA HIS A 118 3.03 10.81 3.63
C HIS A 118 2.69 11.93 2.63
N ILE A 119 2.17 11.55 1.45
CA ILE A 119 1.76 12.48 0.39
C ILE A 119 0.24 12.52 0.33
N MET A 120 -0.33 13.66 0.68
CA MET A 120 -1.77 13.90 0.63
C MET A 120 -2.22 14.13 -0.82
N VAL A 121 -3.43 13.68 -1.14
CA VAL A 121 -4.06 13.86 -2.45
C VAL A 121 -5.39 14.55 -2.27
N ASP A 122 -5.52 15.76 -2.79
CA ASP A 122 -6.79 16.47 -2.85
C ASP A 122 -7.65 15.88 -3.98
N LEU A 123 -8.68 15.13 -3.57
CA LEU A 123 -9.66 14.47 -4.44
C LEU A 123 -11.00 15.22 -4.46
N GLY A 124 -11.12 16.35 -3.75
CA GLY A 124 -12.39 17.07 -3.58
C GLY A 124 -13.40 16.39 -2.64
N THR A 125 -13.05 15.28 -1.99
CA THR A 125 -13.90 14.59 -1.00
C THR A 125 -13.86 15.20 0.40
N GLY A 126 -12.87 16.07 0.66
CA GLY A 126 -12.62 16.66 1.98
C GLY A 126 -11.61 15.89 2.83
N ASN A 127 -11.33 14.62 2.51
CA ASN A 127 -10.27 13.85 3.14
C ASN A 127 -9.09 13.66 2.18
N ASN A 128 -8.01 14.40 2.42
CA ASN A 128 -6.81 14.37 1.58
C ASN A 128 -5.76 13.36 2.06
N ASN A 129 -5.96 12.76 3.24
CA ASN A 129 -4.99 11.85 3.83
C ASN A 129 -5.03 10.46 3.21
N LYS A 130 -6.14 10.06 2.62
CA LYS A 130 -6.34 8.70 2.16
C LYS A 130 -7.46 8.61 1.14
N ILE A 131 -7.41 7.57 0.33
CA ILE A 131 -8.53 7.15 -0.51
C ILE A 131 -9.26 6.05 0.24
N ASN A 132 -10.45 6.32 0.78
CA ASN A 132 -11.21 5.38 1.60
C ASN A 132 -12.30 4.61 0.83
N TRP A 133 -12.16 4.50 -0.49
CA TRP A 133 -13.05 3.74 -1.36
C TRP A 133 -12.24 3.02 -2.44
N ALA A 134 -12.85 2.02 -3.06
CA ALA A 134 -12.25 1.35 -4.22
C ALA A 134 -12.36 2.22 -5.49
N LEU A 135 -11.24 2.41 -6.18
CA LEU A 135 -11.18 3.07 -7.49
C LEU A 135 -11.14 2.00 -8.59
N PRO A 136 -12.28 1.69 -9.26
CA PRO A 136 -12.35 0.59 -10.21
C PRO A 136 -11.67 0.87 -11.56
N ASP A 137 -11.31 2.13 -11.85
CA ASP A 137 -10.70 2.53 -13.12
C ASP A 137 -9.17 2.51 -13.01
N HIS A 138 -8.53 1.67 -13.83
CA HIS A 138 -7.08 1.51 -13.88
C HIS A 138 -6.35 2.81 -14.23
N GLN A 139 -6.88 3.58 -15.20
CA GLN A 139 -6.23 4.80 -15.66
C GLN A 139 -6.33 5.89 -14.59
N GLU A 140 -7.47 6.01 -13.92
CA GLU A 140 -7.63 6.97 -12.81
C GLU A 140 -6.62 6.71 -11.70
N LEU A 141 -6.42 5.45 -11.29
CA LEU A 141 -5.44 5.14 -10.25
C LEU A 141 -4.00 5.40 -10.72
N MET A 142 -3.67 5.08 -11.97
CA MET A 142 -2.36 5.40 -12.56
C MET A 142 -2.10 6.90 -12.60
N ASP A 143 -3.07 7.71 -13.03
CA ASP A 143 -2.96 9.16 -13.13
C ASP A 143 -2.71 9.79 -11.74
N ILE A 144 -3.40 9.28 -10.71
CA ILE A 144 -3.18 9.70 -9.31
C ILE A 144 -1.74 9.37 -8.87
N ILE A 145 -1.27 8.13 -9.08
CA ILE A 145 0.09 7.73 -8.71
C ILE A 145 1.14 8.57 -9.45
N GLU A 146 0.91 8.87 -10.73
CA GLU A 146 1.81 9.72 -11.53
C GLU A 146 1.90 11.14 -10.97
N ILE A 147 0.76 11.73 -10.58
CA ILE A 147 0.72 13.08 -10.02
C ILE A 147 1.37 13.12 -8.63
N VAL A 148 1.15 12.10 -7.80
CA VAL A 148 1.85 11.91 -6.54
C VAL A 148 3.35 11.86 -6.78
N TYR A 149 3.82 11.04 -7.72
CA TYR A 149 5.24 10.92 -8.06
C TYR A 149 5.84 12.26 -8.51
N ARG A 150 5.20 12.94 -9.47
CA ARG A 150 5.67 14.23 -9.99
C ARG A 150 5.65 15.33 -8.93
N GLY A 151 4.64 15.34 -8.06
CA GLY A 151 4.51 16.31 -6.97
C GLY A 151 5.50 16.08 -5.84
N ALA A 152 5.65 14.84 -5.39
CA ALA A 152 6.56 14.45 -4.32
C ALA A 152 8.02 14.67 -4.71
N ARG A 153 8.41 14.39 -5.97
CA ARG A 153 9.75 14.73 -6.50
C ARG A 153 10.06 16.23 -6.48
N LYS A 154 9.04 17.08 -6.54
CA LYS A 154 9.17 18.54 -6.40
C LYS A 154 9.09 18.99 -4.93
N GLY A 155 9.06 18.07 -3.97
CA GLY A 155 8.98 18.35 -2.53
C GLY A 155 7.59 18.74 -2.04
N ARG A 156 6.53 18.48 -2.81
CA ARG A 156 5.15 18.77 -2.38
C ARG A 156 4.63 17.63 -1.49
N GLY A 157 4.08 17.98 -0.33
CA GLY A 157 3.37 17.05 0.56
C GLY A 157 1.87 16.92 0.28
N LEU A 158 1.34 17.75 -0.61
CA LEU A 158 -0.05 17.73 -1.08
C LEU A 158 -0.05 17.87 -2.60
N VAL A 159 -0.78 17.01 -3.29
CA VAL A 159 -1.02 17.07 -4.73
C VAL A 159 -2.52 17.16 -4.99
N VAL A 160 -2.90 17.76 -6.12
CA VAL A 160 -4.31 17.89 -6.51
C VAL A 160 -4.58 16.88 -7.62
N SER A 161 -5.60 16.04 -7.41
CA SER A 161 -6.08 15.10 -8.41
C SER A 161 -6.56 15.85 -9.66
N PRO A 162 -6.34 15.32 -10.87
CA PRO A 162 -6.83 15.96 -12.09
C PRO A 162 -8.36 15.80 -12.21
N LYS A 163 -8.95 14.88 -11.44
CA LYS A 163 -10.36 14.58 -11.40
C LYS A 163 -10.93 14.90 -10.02
N ASP A 164 -12.09 15.56 -10.03
CA ASP A 164 -12.86 15.85 -8.83
C ASP A 164 -13.82 14.68 -8.50
N TYR A 165 -13.71 14.16 -7.29
CA TYR A 165 -14.55 13.08 -6.76
C TYR A 165 -15.65 13.62 -5.82
N SER A 166 -15.74 14.95 -5.63
CA SER A 166 -16.69 15.64 -4.76
C SER A 166 -18.18 15.38 -5.03
N THR A 167 -18.54 14.85 -6.20
CA THR A 167 -19.93 14.57 -6.59
C THR A 167 -20.33 13.11 -6.44
N LYS A 168 -19.36 12.19 -6.39
CA LYS A 168 -19.61 10.73 -6.32
C LYS A 168 -19.49 10.16 -4.91
N TYR A 169 -18.69 10.78 -4.04
CA TYR A 169 -18.33 10.22 -2.74
C TYR A 169 -18.37 11.26 -1.61
N ARG A 170 -19.41 12.10 -1.57
CA ARG A 170 -19.68 12.91 -0.37
C ARG A 170 -20.15 11.96 0.73
N TYR A 171 -19.33 11.83 1.77
CA TYR A 171 -19.73 11.22 3.03
C TYR A 171 -19.94 12.33 4.07
#